data_AF-A0A7K4F6R8-F1
#
_entry.id   AF-A0A7K4F6R8-F1
#
_cell.length_a   1.000
_cell.length_b   1.000
_cell.length_c   1.000
_cell.angle_alpha   90.00
_cell.angle_beta   90.00
_cell.angle_gamma   90.00
#
_symmetry.space_group_name_H-M   'P 1'
#
loop_
_entity.id
_entity.type
_entity.pdbx_description
1 polymer ?
#
loop_
_entity_poly.entity_id
_entity_poly.type
_entity_poly.pdbx_seq_one_letter_code
_entity_poly.pdbx_strand_id
1 'polypeptide(L)'
;LKERFQIPSEKSIAVILLERYHDLLAGTTIILASLLVYFSLISVSLVVISSVILGALYLLIQSQRIFVSLYSNLSKIRFISKNLPEIGPSKSLSTLTSPKNMTKGWLFSILGWGIDALAVYVVFLALNVDFEYLLTSQIYFTSLGYGVLSLLPGGIGVNESVADFLLVRQGLDLSVASSLVILTRLCTVWFATILGIIFTRMVLKQKIHS
;
A
#
# COMPACT_ATOMS: atom_id res chain seq x y z
N LEU A 1 3.36 -12.61 -16.43
CA LEU A 1 3.61 -13.73 -15.48
C LEU A 1 3.01 -15.06 -15.95
N LYS A 2 1.73 -15.12 -16.34
CA LYS A 2 1.05 -16.35 -16.81
C LYS A 2 1.59 -16.93 -18.14
N GLU A 3 1.88 -16.10 -19.14
CA GLU A 3 2.38 -16.57 -20.45
C GLU A 3 3.91 -16.78 -20.53
N ARG A 4 4.68 -16.29 -19.54
CA ARG A 4 6.16 -16.26 -19.63
C ARG A 4 6.90 -17.06 -18.56
N PHE A 5 6.26 -17.48 -17.47
CA PHE A 5 6.96 -18.12 -16.33
C PHE A 5 6.29 -19.40 -15.77
N GLN A 6 5.21 -19.91 -16.40
CA GLN A 6 4.53 -21.17 -16.00
C GLN A 6 4.14 -21.30 -14.51
N ILE A 7 3.94 -20.18 -13.78
CA ILE A 7 3.43 -20.22 -12.41
C ILE A 7 1.90 -20.32 -12.44
N PRO A 8 1.27 -21.28 -11.72
CA PRO A 8 -0.18 -21.38 -11.64
C PRO A 8 -0.81 -20.06 -11.18
N SER A 9 -1.77 -19.53 -11.95
CA SER A 9 -2.39 -18.21 -11.72
C SER A 9 -2.99 -18.03 -10.32
N GLU A 10 -3.41 -19.11 -9.68
CA GLU A 10 -3.93 -19.15 -8.31
C GLU A 10 -2.88 -18.73 -7.26
N LYS A 11 -1.63 -19.21 -7.40
CA LYS A 11 -0.55 -18.90 -6.46
C LYS A 11 -0.15 -17.43 -6.51
N SER A 12 -0.18 -16.84 -7.70
CA SER A 12 0.15 -15.41 -7.87
C SER A 12 -0.89 -14.49 -7.20
N ILE A 13 -2.18 -14.80 -7.31
CA ILE A 13 -3.24 -13.99 -6.68
C ILE A 13 -3.16 -14.08 -5.15
N ALA A 14 -2.93 -15.28 -4.62
CA ALA A 14 -2.74 -15.50 -3.19
C ALA A 14 -1.58 -14.68 -2.61
N VAL A 15 -0.44 -14.69 -3.29
CA VAL A 15 0.76 -13.95 -2.87
C VAL A 15 0.50 -12.45 -2.91
N ILE A 16 -0.07 -11.93 -4.01
CA ILE A 16 -0.40 -10.50 -4.12
C ILE A 16 -1.36 -10.07 -3.01
N LEU A 17 -2.39 -10.87 -2.72
CA LEU A 17 -3.34 -10.54 -1.66
C LEU A 17 -2.68 -10.50 -0.27
N LEU A 18 -1.77 -11.43 0.02
CA LEU A 18 -1.01 -11.45 1.26
C LEU A 18 -0.02 -10.28 1.35
N GLU A 19 0.63 -9.92 0.26
CA GLU A 19 1.50 -8.75 0.16
C GLU A 19 0.72 -7.46 0.47
N ARG A 20 -0.44 -7.28 -0.17
CA ARG A 20 -1.32 -6.12 0.10
C ARG A 20 -1.86 -6.09 1.52
N TYR A 21 -2.13 -7.25 2.11
CA TYR A 21 -2.52 -7.35 3.52
C TYR A 21 -1.40 -6.85 4.44
N HIS A 22 -0.15 -7.29 4.21
CA HIS A 22 1.00 -6.87 5.02
C HIS A 22 1.34 -5.39 4.82
N ASP A 23 1.23 -4.85 3.60
CA ASP A 23 1.38 -3.42 3.32
C ASP A 23 0.37 -2.59 4.11
N LEU A 24 -0.93 -2.95 4.04
CA LEU A 24 -1.98 -2.23 4.75
C LEU A 24 -1.80 -2.33 6.27
N LEU A 25 -1.40 -3.51 6.77
CA LEU A 25 -1.15 -3.74 8.19
C LEU A 25 0.03 -2.90 8.68
N ALA A 26 1.14 -2.84 7.94
CA ALA A 26 2.31 -2.05 8.28
C ALA A 26 1.99 -0.54 8.30
N GLY A 27 1.37 -0.02 7.24
CA GLY A 27 0.94 1.39 7.19
C GLY A 27 0.01 1.76 8.34
N THR A 28 -0.99 0.91 8.62
CA THR A 28 -1.91 1.10 9.76
C THR A 28 -1.17 1.09 11.10
N THR A 29 -0.18 0.20 11.27
CA THR A 29 0.64 0.13 12.49
C THR A 29 1.42 1.42 12.71
N ILE A 30 2.04 1.97 11.65
CA ILE A 30 2.82 3.20 11.75
C ILE A 30 1.92 4.40 12.10
N ILE A 31 0.75 4.50 11.46
CA ILE A 31 -0.22 5.56 11.78
C ILE A 31 -0.72 5.39 13.23
N LEU A 32 -1.02 4.17 13.67
CA LEU A 32 -1.44 3.91 15.04
C LEU A 32 -0.36 4.27 16.07
N ALA A 33 0.90 3.94 15.80
CA ALA A 33 2.02 4.29 16.67
C ALA A 33 2.21 5.80 16.77
N SER A 34 2.16 6.53 15.65
CA SER A 34 2.26 7.98 15.64
C SER A 34 1.08 8.67 16.34
N LEU A 35 -0.12 8.09 16.31
CA LEU A 35 -1.31 8.61 17.01
C LEU A 35 -1.16 8.64 18.53
N LEU A 36 -0.25 7.84 19.10
CA LEU A 36 0.06 7.88 20.53
C LEU A 36 0.80 9.17 20.94
N VAL A 37 1.44 9.84 19.99
CA VAL A 37 2.20 11.08 20.19
C VAL A 37 1.46 12.29 19.60
N TYR A 38 0.93 12.14 18.38
CA TYR A 38 0.24 13.20 17.64
C TYR A 38 -1.20 12.81 17.34
N PHE A 39 -2.14 13.40 18.05
CA PHE A 39 -3.56 13.13 17.83
C PHE A 39 -4.09 13.83 16.58
N SER A 40 -4.66 13.06 15.66
CA SER A 40 -5.32 13.56 14.45
C SER A 40 -6.59 12.77 14.16
N LEU A 41 -7.75 13.43 14.17
CA LEU A 41 -9.05 12.77 13.87
C LEU A 41 -9.06 12.11 12.49
N ILE A 42 -8.41 12.73 11.50
CA ILE A 42 -8.31 12.20 10.14
C ILE A 42 -7.49 10.89 10.16
N SER A 43 -6.38 10.87 10.88
CA SER A 43 -5.56 9.67 11.02
C SER A 43 -6.28 8.56 11.82
N VAL A 44 -7.03 8.92 12.87
CA VAL A 44 -7.89 7.97 13.62
C VAL A 44 -8.93 7.33 12.73
N SER A 45 -9.67 8.14 11.96
CA SER A 45 -10.71 7.62 11.05
C SER A 45 -10.13 6.66 10.00
N LEU A 46 -8.95 6.95 9.47
CA LEU A 46 -8.25 6.07 8.54
C LEU A 46 -7.85 4.74 9.20
N VAL A 47 -7.32 4.76 10.42
CA VAL A 47 -6.99 3.54 11.18
C VAL A 47 -8.23 2.69 11.43
N VAL A 48 -9.37 3.31 11.77
CA VAL A 48 -10.63 2.57 11.95
C VAL A 48 -11.05 1.90 10.64
N ILE A 49 -11.05 2.64 9.53
CA ILE A 49 -11.41 2.10 8.21
C ILE A 49 -10.46 0.98 7.80
N SER A 50 -9.14 1.18 7.92
CA SER A 50 -8.16 0.18 7.54
C SER A 50 -8.21 -1.06 8.44
N SER A 51 -8.50 -0.91 9.72
CA SER A 51 -8.69 -2.04 10.65
C SER A 51 -9.90 -2.90 10.29
N VAL A 52 -11.01 -2.28 9.87
CA VAL A 52 -12.19 -3.00 9.37
C VAL A 52 -11.84 -3.78 8.09
N ILE A 53 -11.13 -3.15 7.15
CA ILE A 53 -10.68 -3.80 5.90
C ILE A 53 -9.73 -4.96 6.22
N LEU A 54 -8.76 -4.77 7.11
CA LEU A 54 -7.84 -5.82 7.55
C LEU A 54 -8.58 -6.99 8.19
N GLY A 55 -9.55 -6.74 9.07
CA GLY A 55 -10.40 -7.78 9.66
C GLY A 55 -11.17 -8.57 8.59
N ALA A 56 -11.76 -7.87 7.62
CA ALA A 56 -12.45 -8.52 6.50
C ALA A 56 -11.49 -9.37 5.65
N LEU A 57 -10.32 -8.84 5.28
CA LEU A 57 -9.30 -9.58 4.53
C LEU A 57 -8.80 -10.79 5.31
N TYR A 58 -8.57 -10.66 6.62
CA TYR A 58 -8.16 -11.77 7.47
C TYR A 58 -9.19 -12.90 7.47
N LEU A 59 -10.48 -12.57 7.63
CA LEU A 59 -11.57 -13.55 7.57
C LEU A 59 -11.67 -14.22 6.19
N LEU A 60 -11.46 -13.46 5.10
CA LEU A 60 -11.42 -13.98 3.74
C LEU A 60 -10.28 -14.96 3.51
N ILE A 61 -9.10 -14.64 4.05
CA ILE A 61 -7.90 -15.47 3.95
C ILE A 61 -8.07 -16.77 4.78
N GLN A 62 -8.67 -16.68 5.97
CA GLN A 62 -8.83 -17.82 6.87
C GLN A 62 -9.97 -18.75 6.45
N SER A 63 -11.05 -18.20 5.87
CA SER A 63 -12.24 -18.99 5.51
C SER A 63 -12.26 -19.35 4.03
N GLN A 64 -11.85 -20.58 3.73
CA GLN A 64 -12.00 -21.16 2.38
C GLN A 64 -13.45 -21.10 1.87
N ARG A 65 -14.43 -21.21 2.77
CA ARG A 65 -15.87 -21.13 2.42
C ARG A 65 -16.28 -19.74 1.97
N ILE A 66 -15.86 -18.68 2.68
CA ILE A 66 -16.20 -17.30 2.30
C ILE A 66 -15.50 -16.94 0.99
N PHE A 67 -14.24 -17.36 0.83
CA PHE A 67 -13.49 -17.15 -0.40
C PHE A 67 -14.18 -17.81 -1.61
N VAL A 68 -14.55 -19.09 -1.51
CA VAL A 68 -15.27 -19.82 -2.57
C VAL A 68 -16.66 -19.22 -2.83
N SER A 69 -17.38 -18.83 -1.78
CA SER A 69 -18.70 -18.19 -1.92
C SER A 69 -18.62 -16.86 -2.66
N LEU A 70 -17.68 -15.98 -2.31
CA LEU A 70 -17.46 -14.72 -3.02
C LEU A 70 -17.03 -14.95 -4.45
N TYR A 71 -16.10 -15.89 -4.69
CA TYR A 71 -15.69 -16.26 -6.03
C TYR A 71 -16.88 -16.72 -6.88
N SER A 72 -17.74 -17.59 -6.34
CA SER A 72 -18.94 -18.09 -7.04
C SER A 72 -19.98 -17.01 -7.33
N ASN A 73 -20.03 -15.94 -6.54
CA ASN A 73 -20.92 -14.81 -6.77
C ASN A 73 -20.33 -13.80 -7.76
N LEU A 74 -19.01 -13.57 -7.70
CA LEU A 74 -18.29 -12.71 -8.64
C LEU A 74 -18.21 -13.34 -10.04
N SER A 75 -18.11 -14.66 -10.15
CA SER A 75 -18.10 -15.37 -11.44
C SER A 75 -19.44 -15.33 -12.18
N LYS A 76 -20.54 -15.00 -11.48
CA LYS A 76 -21.85 -14.75 -12.11
C LYS A 76 -21.91 -13.39 -12.81
N ILE A 77 -20.99 -12.48 -12.51
CA ILE A 77 -20.92 -11.17 -13.16
C ILE A 77 -20.19 -11.32 -14.48
N ARG A 78 -20.91 -11.13 -15.60
CA ARG A 78 -20.45 -11.36 -16.99
C ARG A 78 -19.14 -10.63 -17.35
N PHE A 79 -18.86 -9.51 -16.69
CA PHE A 79 -17.63 -8.72 -16.89
C PHE A 79 -16.41 -9.32 -16.19
N ILE A 80 -16.61 -9.96 -15.03
CA ILE A 80 -15.53 -10.49 -14.19
C ILE A 80 -15.25 -11.96 -14.56
N SER A 81 -16.27 -12.72 -14.98
CA SER A 81 -16.19 -14.15 -15.31
C SER A 81 -15.12 -14.49 -16.35
N LYS A 82 -14.80 -13.55 -17.25
CA LYS A 82 -13.81 -13.74 -18.33
C LYS A 82 -12.36 -13.70 -17.84
N ASN A 83 -12.12 -13.08 -16.69
CA ASN A 83 -10.77 -12.83 -16.14
C ASN A 83 -10.50 -13.61 -14.84
N LEU A 84 -11.49 -14.30 -14.29
CA LEU A 84 -11.35 -15.11 -13.09
C LEU A 84 -10.60 -16.40 -13.44
N PRO A 85 -9.39 -16.65 -12.92
CA PRO A 85 -8.77 -17.95 -13.04
C PRO A 85 -9.60 -18.99 -12.30
N GLU A 86 -9.68 -20.21 -12.81
CA GLU A 86 -10.20 -21.35 -12.04
C GLU A 86 -9.44 -21.41 -10.71
N ILE A 87 -10.17 -21.50 -9.59
CA ILE A 87 -9.55 -21.60 -8.27
C ILE A 87 -9.87 -22.97 -7.69
N GLY A 88 -8.88 -23.86 -7.69
CA GLY A 88 -8.86 -25.04 -6.83
C GLY A 88 -8.68 -24.62 -5.36
N PRO A 89 -9.26 -25.35 -4.40
CA PRO A 89 -9.09 -25.09 -2.97
C PRO A 89 -7.61 -25.25 -2.58
N SER A 90 -6.84 -24.17 -2.69
CA SER A 90 -5.38 -24.30 -2.62
C SER A 90 -4.92 -24.43 -1.17
N LYS A 91 -4.37 -25.61 -0.83
CA LYS A 91 -3.53 -25.83 0.37
C LYS A 91 -2.42 -24.77 0.51
N SER A 92 -2.03 -24.10 -0.60
CA SER A 92 -1.05 -23.01 -0.62
C SER A 92 -1.40 -21.79 0.24
N LEU A 93 -2.70 -21.44 0.40
CA LEU A 93 -3.08 -20.30 1.27
C LEU A 93 -2.78 -20.60 2.74
N SER A 94 -3.01 -21.84 3.17
CA SER A 94 -2.86 -22.24 4.57
C SER A 94 -1.40 -22.28 5.06
N THR A 95 -0.45 -22.59 4.17
CA THR A 95 0.99 -22.57 4.52
C THR A 95 1.57 -21.17 4.53
N LEU A 96 1.10 -20.28 3.64
CA LEU A 96 1.51 -18.88 3.58
C LEU A 96 0.99 -18.05 4.76
N THR A 97 -0.11 -18.48 5.38
CA THR A 97 -0.80 -17.76 6.47
C THR A 97 -0.47 -18.29 7.86
N SER A 98 0.58 -19.11 7.99
CA SER A 98 1.06 -19.52 9.30
C SER A 98 1.44 -18.29 10.15
N PRO A 99 1.17 -18.28 11.48
CA PRO A 99 1.43 -17.12 12.32
C PRO A 99 2.87 -16.59 12.18
N LYS A 100 3.85 -17.51 12.09
CA LYS A 100 5.26 -17.19 11.88
C LYS A 100 5.51 -16.42 10.58
N ASN A 101 4.87 -16.81 9.49
CA ASN A 101 5.03 -16.15 8.20
C ASN A 101 4.31 -14.79 8.19
N MET A 102 3.14 -14.69 8.84
CA MET A 102 2.43 -13.43 8.96
C MET A 102 3.22 -12.39 9.76
N THR A 103 3.83 -12.78 10.88
CA THR A 103 4.68 -11.86 11.66
C THR A 103 5.89 -11.42 10.86
N LYS A 104 6.55 -12.33 10.15
CA LYS A 104 7.70 -11.99 9.29
C LYS A 104 7.31 -11.02 8.18
N GLY A 105 6.23 -11.31 7.46
CA GLY A 105 5.73 -10.43 6.39
C GLY A 105 5.44 -9.02 6.91
N TRP A 106 4.77 -8.93 8.07
CA TRP A 106 4.50 -7.66 8.72
C TRP A 106 5.77 -6.90 9.11
N LEU A 107 6.78 -7.57 9.69
CA LEU A 107 8.05 -6.94 10.04
C LEU A 107 8.80 -6.43 8.80
N PHE A 108 8.85 -7.22 7.73
CA PHE A 108 9.47 -6.78 6.48
C PHE A 108 8.74 -5.60 5.86
N SER A 109 7.41 -5.60 5.88
CA SER A 109 6.62 -4.44 5.44
C SER A 109 6.89 -3.22 6.33
N ILE A 110 6.91 -3.33 7.67
CA ILE A 110 7.26 -2.20 8.54
C ILE A 110 8.64 -1.63 8.18
N LEU A 111 9.64 -2.48 7.93
CA LEU A 111 10.97 -2.02 7.55
C LEU A 111 10.95 -1.27 6.20
N GLY A 112 10.27 -1.82 5.19
CA GLY A 112 10.14 -1.16 3.89
C GLY A 112 9.43 0.19 3.98
N TRP A 113 8.28 0.21 4.65
CA TRP A 113 7.51 1.43 4.90
C TRP A 113 8.28 2.42 5.79
N GLY A 114 9.12 1.95 6.72
CA GLY A 114 10.00 2.79 7.52
C GLY A 114 11.08 3.50 6.70
N ILE A 115 11.58 2.87 5.63
CA ILE A 115 12.51 3.52 4.69
C ILE A 115 11.78 4.63 3.91
N ASP A 116 10.55 4.39 3.46
CA ASP A 116 9.75 5.43 2.80
C ASP A 116 9.48 6.61 3.74
N ALA A 117 9.13 6.34 5.00
CA ALA A 117 8.97 7.37 6.03
C ALA A 117 10.26 8.17 6.26
N LEU A 118 11.41 7.51 6.26
CA LEU A 118 12.70 8.19 6.38
C LEU A 118 12.98 9.09 5.19
N ALA A 119 12.68 8.63 3.96
CA ALA A 119 12.81 9.45 2.76
C ALA A 119 11.93 10.70 2.84
N VAL A 120 10.68 10.55 3.29
CA VAL A 120 9.76 11.68 3.53
C VAL A 120 10.34 12.65 4.56
N TYR A 121 10.80 12.16 5.71
CA TYR A 121 11.39 13.00 6.75
C TYR A 121 12.60 13.79 6.25
N VAL A 122 13.46 13.17 5.43
CA VAL A 122 14.60 13.87 4.81
C VAL A 122 14.15 14.99 3.87
N VAL A 123 13.03 14.85 3.15
CA VAL A 123 12.48 15.92 2.32
C VAL A 123 12.04 17.12 3.17
N PHE A 124 11.47 16.88 4.35
CA PHE A 124 11.11 17.95 5.30
C PHE A 124 12.35 18.72 5.76
N LEU A 125 13.40 18.00 6.16
CA LEU A 125 14.68 18.61 6.55
C LEU A 125 15.31 19.41 5.39
N ALA A 126 15.23 18.90 4.15
CA ALA A 126 15.78 19.57 2.98
C ALA A 126 15.11 20.94 2.67
N LEU A 127 13.86 21.11 3.09
CA LEU A 127 13.13 22.39 2.99
C LEU A 127 13.17 23.21 4.28
N ASN A 128 14.05 22.86 5.23
CA ASN A 128 14.18 23.50 6.55
C ASN A 128 12.88 23.47 7.38
N VAL A 129 12.07 22.42 7.21
CA VAL A 129 10.88 22.18 8.05
C VAL A 129 11.23 21.14 9.10
N ASP A 130 11.40 21.61 10.34
CA ASP A 130 11.86 20.79 11.47
C ASP A 130 10.68 20.15 12.23
N PHE A 131 10.00 19.21 11.56
CA PHE A 131 8.97 18.38 12.18
C PHE A 131 9.52 17.01 12.51
N GLU A 132 9.17 16.47 13.67
CA GLU A 132 9.63 15.14 14.08
C GLU A 132 9.24 14.04 13.09
N TYR A 133 10.11 13.03 12.96
CA TYR A 133 9.92 11.87 12.08
C TYR A 133 8.53 11.20 12.22
N LEU A 134 8.02 11.09 13.46
CA LEU A 134 6.71 10.48 13.70
C LEU A 134 5.55 11.32 13.15
N LEU A 135 5.65 12.65 13.17
CA LEU A 135 4.63 13.54 12.63
C LEU A 135 4.65 13.51 11.10
N THR A 136 5.82 13.61 10.48
CA THR A 136 5.95 13.60 9.02
C THR A 136 5.50 12.27 8.41
N SER A 137 5.85 11.16 9.06
CA SER A 137 5.37 9.82 8.67
C SER A 137 3.86 9.67 8.84
N GLN A 138 3.27 10.18 9.93
CA GLN A 138 1.82 10.17 10.11
C GLN A 138 1.10 10.93 9.00
N ILE A 139 1.56 12.14 8.68
CA ILE A 139 0.97 12.98 7.62
C ILE A 139 1.04 12.25 6.28
N TYR A 140 2.21 11.72 5.92
CA TYR A 140 2.42 11.00 4.67
C TYR A 140 1.54 9.77 4.52
N PHE A 141 1.55 8.86 5.52
CA PHE A 141 0.76 7.64 5.43
C PHE A 141 -0.73 7.87 5.57
N THR A 142 -1.15 8.90 6.31
CA THR A 142 -2.56 9.30 6.37
C THR A 142 -3.04 9.78 5.00
N SER A 143 -2.28 10.69 4.37
CA SER A 143 -2.57 11.17 3.02
C SER A 143 -2.62 10.02 2.02
N LEU A 144 -1.58 9.18 2.00
CA LEU A 144 -1.49 8.03 1.10
C LEU A 144 -2.66 7.06 1.26
N GLY A 145 -3.06 6.77 2.51
CA GLY A 145 -4.21 5.91 2.79
C GLY A 145 -5.51 6.47 2.22
N TYR A 146 -5.75 7.77 2.35
CA TYR A 146 -6.91 8.42 1.74
C TYR A 146 -6.87 8.42 0.21
N GLY A 147 -5.71 8.59 -0.41
CA GLY A 147 -5.61 8.41 -1.87
C GLY A 147 -5.91 6.99 -2.32
N VAL A 148 -5.49 5.97 -1.56
CA VAL A 148 -5.87 4.59 -1.83
C VAL A 148 -7.38 4.41 -1.71
N LEU A 149 -8.02 4.95 -0.67
CA LEU A 149 -9.47 4.89 -0.48
C LEU A 149 -10.25 5.63 -1.56
N SER A 150 -9.67 6.64 -2.19
CA SER A 150 -10.30 7.37 -3.30
C SER A 150 -10.47 6.53 -4.57
N LEU A 151 -9.72 5.43 -4.69
CA LEU A 151 -9.65 4.58 -5.89
C LEU A 151 -9.23 5.34 -7.16
N LEU A 152 -8.71 6.57 -7.02
CA LEU A 152 -8.16 7.33 -8.13
C LEU A 152 -6.78 6.75 -8.52
N PRO A 153 -6.45 6.72 -9.83
CA PRO A 153 -5.12 6.32 -10.27
C PRO A 153 -4.03 7.15 -9.58
N GLY A 154 -3.20 6.48 -8.78
CA GLY A 154 -2.13 7.12 -8.02
C GLY A 154 -2.59 8.08 -6.91
N GLY A 155 -3.87 8.09 -6.53
CA GLY A 155 -4.39 8.97 -5.48
C GLY A 155 -4.21 10.46 -5.77
N ILE A 156 -4.14 10.83 -7.05
CA ILE A 156 -3.90 12.21 -7.49
C ILE A 156 -5.04 13.11 -7.02
N GLY A 157 -4.70 14.28 -6.49
CA GLY A 157 -5.62 15.28 -5.95
C GLY A 157 -5.97 15.00 -4.48
N VAL A 158 -6.30 13.75 -4.13
CA VAL A 158 -6.68 13.40 -2.75
C VAL A 158 -5.47 13.37 -1.83
N ASN A 159 -4.37 12.73 -2.24
CA ASN A 159 -3.14 12.71 -1.43
C ASN A 159 -2.65 14.14 -1.16
N GLU A 160 -2.57 14.96 -2.20
CA GLU A 160 -2.14 16.35 -2.11
C GLU A 160 -3.01 17.13 -1.13
N SER A 161 -4.32 17.09 -1.35
CA SER A 161 -5.26 17.86 -0.53
C SER A 161 -5.24 17.44 0.94
N VAL A 162 -5.15 16.13 1.23
CA VAL A 162 -5.11 15.64 2.61
C VAL A 162 -3.78 15.97 3.29
N ALA A 163 -2.66 15.83 2.57
CA ALA A 163 -1.35 16.18 3.13
C ALA A 163 -1.24 17.69 3.36
N ASP A 164 -1.64 18.52 2.39
CA ASP A 164 -1.66 19.97 2.52
C ASP A 164 -2.55 20.41 3.68
N PHE A 165 -3.75 19.83 3.81
CA PHE A 165 -4.64 20.10 4.93
C PHE A 165 -3.98 19.78 6.28
N LEU A 166 -3.35 18.60 6.41
CA LEU A 166 -2.69 18.19 7.64
C LEU A 166 -1.49 19.08 7.96
N LEU A 167 -0.71 19.49 6.95
CA LEU A 167 0.47 20.35 7.10
C LEU A 167 0.11 21.79 7.45
N VAL A 168 -0.92 22.35 6.80
CA VAL A 168 -1.44 23.68 7.14
C VAL A 168 -1.96 23.72 8.57
N ARG A 169 -2.56 22.61 9.04
CA ARG A 169 -2.95 22.48 10.46
C ARG A 169 -1.78 22.42 11.44
N GLN A 170 -0.58 22.07 10.97
CA GLN A 170 0.66 22.20 11.75
C GLN A 170 1.29 23.60 11.66
N GLY A 171 0.60 24.56 11.02
CA GLY A 171 1.03 25.96 10.94
C GLY A 171 1.90 26.30 9.72
N LEU A 172 2.02 25.39 8.74
CA LEU A 172 2.72 25.69 7.50
C LEU A 172 1.85 26.51 6.54
N ASP A 173 2.47 27.43 5.82
CA ASP A 173 1.82 28.05 4.67
C ASP A 173 1.52 27.02 3.59
N LEU A 174 0.38 27.18 2.91
CA LEU A 174 -0.05 26.28 1.85
C LEU A 174 1.03 26.10 0.76
N SER A 175 1.72 27.17 0.40
CA SER A 175 2.80 27.11 -0.60
C SER A 175 3.95 26.19 -0.17
N VAL A 176 4.34 26.20 1.11
CA VAL A 176 5.39 25.33 1.65
C VAL A 176 4.87 23.89 1.76
N ALA A 177 3.64 23.72 2.26
CA ALA A 177 2.99 22.41 2.35
C ALA A 177 2.91 21.70 0.99
N SER A 178 2.37 22.37 -0.03
CA SER A 178 2.26 21.78 -1.37
C SER A 178 3.63 21.48 -1.98
N SER A 179 4.65 22.30 -1.69
CA SER A 179 6.02 22.05 -2.14
C SER A 179 6.60 20.78 -1.51
N LEU A 180 6.41 20.58 -0.20
CA LEU A 180 6.80 19.35 0.50
C LEU A 180 6.12 18.13 -0.11
N VAL A 181 4.82 18.22 -0.36
CA VAL A 181 4.03 17.10 -0.89
C VAL A 181 4.49 16.71 -2.29
N ILE A 182 4.66 17.68 -3.19
CA ILE A 182 5.13 17.44 -4.55
C ILE A 182 6.53 16.81 -4.54
N LEU A 183 7.46 17.36 -3.75
CA LEU A 183 8.83 16.81 -3.65
C LEU A 183 8.83 15.40 -3.08
N THR A 184 8.04 15.15 -2.03
CA THR A 184 7.90 13.81 -1.44
C THR A 184 7.42 12.80 -2.49
N ARG A 185 6.39 13.14 -3.26
CA ARG A 185 5.86 12.25 -4.32
C ARG A 185 6.87 12.01 -5.44
N LEU A 186 7.67 13.01 -5.79
CA LEU A 186 8.74 12.87 -6.79
C LEU A 186 9.81 11.88 -6.31
N CYS A 187 10.23 12.00 -5.06
CA CYS A 187 11.27 11.16 -4.46
C CYS A 187 10.81 9.73 -4.17
N THR A 188 9.53 9.50 -3.88
CA THR A 188 9.02 8.16 -3.56
C THR A 188 8.45 7.47 -4.81
N VAL A 189 7.28 7.91 -5.28
CA VAL A 189 6.50 7.20 -6.31
C VAL A 189 7.11 7.37 -7.69
N TRP A 190 7.42 8.61 -8.09
CA TRP A 190 7.84 8.88 -9.47
C TRP A 190 9.26 8.40 -9.73
N PHE A 191 10.17 8.52 -8.76
CA PHE A 191 11.50 7.94 -8.84
C PHE A 191 11.46 6.42 -9.05
N ALA A 192 10.72 5.69 -8.21
CA ALA A 192 10.56 4.24 -8.35
C ALA A 192 9.91 3.84 -9.68
N THR A 193 8.94 4.62 -10.16
CA THR A 193 8.27 4.39 -11.45
C THR A 193 9.23 4.53 -12.63
N ILE A 194 10.06 5.58 -12.64
CA ILE A 194 11.06 5.82 -13.70
C ILE A 194 12.08 4.68 -13.72
N LEU A 195 12.60 4.29 -12.56
CA LEU A 195 13.52 3.13 -12.47
C LEU A 195 12.86 1.86 -13.01
N GLY A 196 11.62 1.58 -12.60
CA GLY A 196 10.86 0.43 -13.08
C GLY A 196 10.74 0.40 -14.60
N ILE A 197 10.46 1.55 -15.24
CA ILE A 197 10.39 1.67 -16.70
C ILE A 197 11.76 1.39 -17.35
N ILE A 198 12.84 1.97 -16.80
CA ILE A 198 14.20 1.80 -17.33
C ILE A 198 14.61 0.31 -17.28
N PHE A 199 14.50 -0.32 -16.10
CA PHE A 199 14.87 -1.72 -15.93
C PHE A 199 14.01 -2.64 -16.79
N THR A 200 12.70 -2.39 -16.87
CA THR A 200 11.82 -3.18 -17.74
C THR A 200 12.24 -3.08 -19.21
N ARG A 201 12.58 -1.89 -19.70
CA ARG A 201 13.07 -1.69 -21.06
C ARG A 201 14.40 -2.41 -21.30
N MET A 202 15.33 -2.39 -20.34
CA MET A 202 16.61 -3.10 -20.45
C MET A 202 16.42 -4.61 -20.55
N VAL A 203 15.59 -5.19 -19.67
CA VAL A 203 15.31 -6.63 -19.66
C VAL A 203 14.59 -7.08 -20.94
N LEU A 204 13.65 -6.27 -21.44
CA LEU A 204 12.95 -6.56 -22.70
C LEU A 204 13.89 -6.49 -23.91
N LYS A 205 14.84 -5.54 -23.95
CA LYS A 205 15.85 -5.46 -25.02
C LYS A 205 16.78 -6.69 -25.03
N GLN A 206 17.23 -7.15 -23.85
CA GLN A 206 18.09 -8.34 -23.76
C GLN A 206 17.39 -9.61 -24.26
N LYS A 207 16.09 -9.79 -23.98
CA LYS A 207 15.32 -10.95 -24.45
C LYS A 207 14.96 -10.94 -25.94
N ILE A 208 15.11 -9.81 -26.64
CA ILE A 208 14.89 -9.74 -28.10
C ILE A 208 16.15 -10.20 -28.86
N HIS A 209 17.32 -10.22 -28.19
CA HIS A 209 18.61 -10.63 -28.77
C HIS A 209 19.06 -12.03 -28.32
N SER A 210 18.22 -12.77 -27.60
CA SER A 210 18.43 -14.17 -27.15
C SER A 210 17.42 -15.09 -27.80
#